data_AF-A0A3D1BC46-F1
#
_entry.id   AF-A0A3D1BC46-F1
#
_cell.length_a   1.000
_cell.length_b   1.000
_cell.length_c   1.000
_cell.angle_alpha   90.00
_cell.angle_beta   90.00
_cell.angle_gamma   90.00
#
_symmetry.space_group_name_H-M   'P 1'
#
loop_
_entity.id
_entity.type
_entity.pdbx_description
1 polymer ?
#
loop_
_entity_poly.entity_id
_entity_poly.type
_entity_poly.pdbx_seq_one_letter_code
_entity_poly.pdbx_strand_id
1 'polypeptide(L)' 'IGGGPRFRKFGRRVMYAIADLDAWADLHSFEATSDPEYAEQHSADSRAR' A
#
# COMPACT_ATOMS: atom_id res chain seq x y z
N ILE A 1 3.52 9.44 5.42
CA ILE A 1 2.95 8.60 6.50
C ILE A 1 2.61 7.26 5.88
N GLY A 2 3.10 6.15 6.44
CA GLY A 2 2.97 4.82 5.81
C GLY A 2 1.51 4.43 5.57
N GLY A 3 1.18 4.10 4.32
CA GLY A 3 -0.19 3.77 3.89
C GLY A 3 -0.40 2.27 3.68
N GLY A 4 0.30 1.41 4.42
CA GLY A 4 0.22 -0.04 4.27
C GLY A 4 -0.94 -0.70 5.04
N PRO A 5 -1.12 -2.01 4.86
CA PRO A 5 -2.17 -2.79 5.52
C PRO A 5 -2.04 -2.77 7.05
N ARG A 6 -3.15 -3.02 7.75
CA ARG A 6 -3.16 -3.06 9.21
C ARG A 6 -2.23 -4.15 9.73
N PHE A 7 -1.32 -3.78 10.62
CA PHE A 7 -0.36 -4.71 11.20
C PHE A 7 -0.77 -5.18 12.60
N ARG A 8 -0.29 -6.37 12.98
CA ARG A 8 -0.37 -6.89 14.36
C ARG A 8 1.04 -7.14 14.87
N LYS A 9 1.32 -6.68 16.09
CA LYS A 9 2.64 -6.82 16.71
C LYS A 9 2.67 -7.98 17.70
N PHE A 10 3.60 -8.90 17.49
CA PHE A 10 3.86 -10.06 18.36
C PHE A 10 5.33 -10.01 18.80
N GLY A 11 5.57 -9.38 19.95
CA GLY A 11 6.92 -9.10 20.44
C GLY A 11 7.74 -8.31 19.41
N ARG A 12 8.84 -8.90 18.92
CA ARG A 12 9.68 -8.29 17.89
C ARG A 12 9.13 -8.41 16.46
N ARG A 13 8.13 -9.27 16.23
CA ARG A 13 7.62 -9.57 14.88
C ARG A 13 6.38 -8.74 14.57
N VAL A 14 6.25 -8.38 13.31
CA VAL A 14 5.06 -7.76 12.72
C VAL A 14 4.44 -8.78 11.78
N MET A 15 3.16 -9.05 11.95
CA MET A 15 2.40 -9.98 11.11
C MET A 15 1.24 -9.23 10.49
N TYR A 16 0.89 -9.64 9.26
CA TYR A 16 -0.33 -9.21 8.59
C TYR A 16 -1.30 -10.38 8.56
N ALA A 17 -2.57 -10.11 8.79
CA ALA A 17 -3.60 -11.10 8.47
C ALA A 17 -3.87 -11.02 6.97
N ILE A 18 -4.13 -12.16 6.35
CA ILE A 18 -4.40 -12.22 4.90
C ILE A 18 -5.58 -11.29 4.54
N ALA A 19 -6.65 -11.31 5.33
CA ALA A 19 -7.79 -10.42 5.11
C ALA A 19 -7.45 -8.92 5.14
N ASP A 20 -6.46 -8.48 5.92
CA ASP A 20 -6.02 -7.07 5.89
C ASP A 20 -5.11 -6.78 4.69
N LEU A 21 -4.40 -7.79 4.16
CA LEU A 21 -3.65 -7.65 2.90
C LEU A 21 -4.61 -7.53 1.73
N ASP A 22 -5.62 -8.40 1.66
CA ASP A 22 -6.62 -8.40 0.58
C ASP A 22 -7.40 -7.08 0.58
N ALA A 23 -7.95 -6.67 1.72
CA ALA A 23 -8.70 -5.42 1.82
C ALA A 23 -7.84 -4.19 1.47
N TRP A 24 -6.56 -4.21 1.84
CA TRP A 24 -5.65 -3.14 1.46
C TRP A 24 -5.34 -3.15 -0.05
N ALA A 25 -5.12 -4.32 -0.63
CA ALA A 25 -4.90 -4.46 -2.05
C ALA A 25 -6.10 -3.96 -2.86
N ASP A 26 -7.32 -4.31 -2.46
CA ASP A 26 -8.56 -3.86 -3.14
C ASP A 26 -8.74 -2.33 -3.08
N LEU A 27 -8.31 -1.70 -1.98
CA LEU A 27 -8.39 -0.24 -1.80
C LEU A 27 -7.27 0.52 -2.54
N HIS A 28 -6.18 -0.16 -2.87
CA HIS A 28 -4.98 0.43 -3.45
C HIS A 28 -4.56 -0.26 -4.76
N SER A 29 -5.52 -0.91 -5.43
CA SER A 29 -5.34 -1.52 -6.75
C SER A 29 -5.62 -0.50 -7.85
N PHE A 30 -4.87 -0.64 -8.94
CA PHE A 30 -5.08 0.13 -10.17
C PHE A 30 -5.22 -0.87 -11.32
N GLU A 31 -6.03 -0.54 -12.31
CA GLU A 31 -6.32 -1.44 -13.45
C GLU A 31 -5.10 -1.66 -14.36
N ALA A 32 -4.21 -0.67 -14.43
CA ALA A 32 -2.98 -0.75 -15.21
C ALA A 32 -1.84 0.04 -14.57
N THR A 33 -0.60 -0.38 -14.81
CA THR A 33 0.59 0.38 -14.41
C THR A 33 0.78 1.68 -15.20
N SER A 34 0.04 1.86 -16.30
CA SER A 34 -0.05 3.10 -17.09
C SER A 34 -1.24 3.97 -16.70
N ASP A 35 -2.02 3.57 -15.68
CA ASP A 35 -3.12 4.38 -15.19
C ASP A 35 -2.59 5.77 -14.78
N PRO A 36 -3.15 6.87 -15.31
CA PRO A 36 -2.73 8.22 -14.95
C PRO A 36 -2.78 8.48 -13.44
N GLU A 37 -3.79 7.95 -12.73
CA GLU A 37 -3.91 8.12 -11.28
C GLU A 37 -2.75 7.44 -10.54
N TYR A 38 -2.35 6.25 -10.99
CA TYR A 38 -1.17 5.55 -10.48
C TYR A 38 0.12 6.35 -10.76
N ALA A 39 0.29 6.86 -11.98
CA ALA A 39 1.46 7.63 -12.37
C ALA A 39 1.59 8.95 -11.59
N GLU A 40 0.49 9.65 -11.34
CA GLU A 40 0.45 10.87 -10.55
C GLU A 40 0.78 10.62 -9.08
N GLN A 41 0.15 9.62 -8.46
CA GLN A 41 0.37 9.24 -7.06
C GLN A 41 1.84 8.84 -6.80
N HIS A 42 2.45 8.07 -7.69
CA HIS A 42 3.83 7.58 -7.52
C HIS A 42 4.91 8.55 -8.04
N SER A 43 4.57 9.46 -8.95
CA SER A 43 5.48 10.55 -9.35
C SER A 43 5.65 11.61 -8.25
N ALA A 44 4.64 11.79 -7.39
CA ALA A 44 4.72 12.64 -6.21
C ALA A 44 5.66 12.05 -5.14
N ASP A 45 5.64 10.73 -4.93
CA ASP A 45 6.47 10.03 -3.94
C ASP A 45 7.96 9.96 -4.35
N SER A 46 8.24 9.92 -5.66
CA SER A 46 9.61 9.98 -6.19
C SER A 46 10.23 11.39 -6.15
N ARG A 47 9.41 12.45 -6.11
CA ARG A 47 9.87 13.84 -5.97
C ARG A 47 10.14 14.28 -4.53
N ALA A 48 9.72 13.50 -3.54
CA ALA A 48 9.90 13.81 -2.11
C ALA A 48 11.19 13.23 -1.50
N ARG A 49 12.15 12.78 -2.34
CA ARG A 49 13.45 12.27 -1.90
C ARG A 49 14.56 13.31 -2.00
#